data_AF-X1JXE1-F1
#
_entry.id   AF-X1JXE1-F1
#
_cell.length_a   1.000
_cell.length_b   1.000
_cell.length_c   1.000
_cell.angle_alpha   90.00
_cell.angle_beta   90.00
_cell.angle_gamma   90.00
#
_symmetry.space_group_name_H-M   'P 1'
#
loop_
_entity.id
_entity.type
_entity.pdbx_description
1 polymer ?
#
loop_
_entity_poly.entity_id
_entity_poly.type
_entity_poly.pdbx_seq_one_letter_code
_entity_poly.pdbx_strand_id
1 'polypeptide(L)'
;QKYKMEIESLQAFLRSAGALGVWVYTFLERILIPTGLHHFIYGQFIFGPAAVEGGIQMYWAQHLQEFSLSAEPLKSLFPEGGFALHGNSKIFGAVGISLAMYFTAAPENRVKVAGLLIPATLTAMLVGITEPLEFTFLFISPLLFAVHAVLAASMSTVMYLFGVVGNMGGGLID
;
A
#
# COMPACT_ATOMS: atom_id res chain seq x y z
N GLN A 1 -29.20 0.26 -1.05
CA GLN A 1 -29.22 1.32 -0.02
C GLN A 1 -28.38 0.96 1.21
N LYS A 2 -28.55 -0.22 1.83
CA LYS A 2 -27.75 -0.67 3.00
C LYS A 2 -26.23 -0.75 2.76
N TYR A 3 -25.79 -1.45 1.70
CA TYR A 3 -24.36 -1.61 1.38
C TYR A 3 -23.62 -0.28 1.14
N LYS A 4 -24.31 0.72 0.57
CA LYS A 4 -23.73 2.04 0.35
C LYS A 4 -23.44 2.76 1.67
N MET A 5 -24.36 2.67 2.64
CA MET A 5 -24.16 3.24 3.98
C MET A 5 -23.02 2.54 4.74
N GLU A 6 -22.85 1.23 4.58
CA GLU A 6 -21.75 0.48 5.21
C GLU A 6 -20.38 0.92 4.67
N ILE A 7 -20.27 1.10 3.35
CA ILE A 7 -19.04 1.59 2.70
C ILE A 7 -18.73 3.02 3.16
N GLU A 8 -19.73 3.90 3.18
CA GLU A 8 -19.57 5.30 3.64
C GLU A 8 -19.16 5.36 5.12
N SER A 9 -19.74 4.50 5.97
CA SER A 9 -19.37 4.41 7.38
C SER A 9 -17.93 3.93 7.56
N LEU A 10 -17.47 2.95 6.78
CA LEU A 10 -16.08 2.49 6.82
C LEU A 10 -15.13 3.60 6.38
N GLN A 11 -15.43 4.29 5.28
CA GLN A 11 -14.63 5.42 4.79
C GLN A 11 -14.53 6.54 5.84
N ALA A 12 -15.66 6.87 6.48
CA ALA A 12 -15.71 7.88 7.53
C ALA A 12 -14.89 7.49 8.76
N PHE A 13 -14.92 6.21 9.16
CA PHE A 13 -14.06 5.69 10.22
C PHE A 13 -12.58 5.81 9.84
N LEU A 14 -12.20 5.33 8.66
CA LEU A 14 -10.81 5.32 8.21
C LEU A 14 -10.22 6.75 8.22
N ARG A 15 -10.90 7.73 7.62
CA ARG A 15 -10.39 9.12 7.55
C ARG A 15 -10.30 9.81 8.91
N SER A 16 -11.17 9.47 9.87
CA SER A 16 -11.22 10.15 11.17
C SER A 16 -10.32 9.52 12.24
N ALA A 17 -9.88 8.27 12.03
CA ALA A 17 -9.10 7.51 13.01
C ALA A 17 -7.58 7.82 13.01
N GLY A 18 -7.11 8.77 12.18
CA GLY A 18 -5.70 9.16 12.11
C GLY A 18 -4.78 7.97 11.78
N ALA A 19 -3.75 7.74 12.60
CA ALA A 19 -2.79 6.66 12.38
C ALA A 19 -3.43 5.26 12.40
N LEU A 20 -4.45 5.04 13.24
CA LEU A 20 -5.21 3.79 13.22
C LEU A 20 -5.98 3.62 11.91
N GLY A 21 -6.50 4.73 11.37
CA GLY A 21 -7.16 4.76 10.07
C GLY A 21 -6.22 4.30 8.95
N VAL A 22 -5.00 4.84 8.90
CA VAL A 22 -3.96 4.44 7.95
C VAL A 22 -3.62 2.94 8.11
N TRP A 23 -3.48 2.46 9.34
CA TRP A 23 -3.19 1.05 9.60
C TRP A 23 -4.29 0.13 9.06
N VAL A 24 -5.55 0.39 9.44
CA VAL A 24 -6.69 -0.44 9.03
C VAL A 24 -6.89 -0.38 7.52
N TYR A 25 -6.75 0.80 6.92
CA TYR A 25 -6.82 0.98 5.48
C TYR A 25 -5.80 0.10 4.76
N THR A 26 -4.51 0.21 5.09
CA THR A 26 -3.45 -0.56 4.41
C THR A 26 -3.59 -2.06 4.69
N PHE A 27 -4.02 -2.45 5.89
CA PHE A 27 -4.28 -3.85 6.21
C PHE A 27 -5.40 -4.43 5.34
N LEU A 28 -6.55 -3.75 5.25
CA LEU A 28 -7.68 -4.18 4.45
C LEU A 28 -7.33 -4.23 2.97
N GLU A 29 -6.59 -3.22 2.50
CA GLU A 29 -6.15 -3.13 1.13
C GLU A 29 -5.20 -4.29 0.75
N ARG A 30 -4.32 -4.75 1.65
CA ARG A 30 -3.54 -5.98 1.39
C ARG A 30 -4.32 -7.27 1.56
N ILE A 31 -5.01 -7.46 2.68
CA ILE A 31 -5.62 -8.76 3.01
C ILE A 31 -6.73 -9.16 2.03
N LEU A 32 -7.32 -8.19 1.32
CA LEU A 32 -8.39 -8.38 0.34
C LEU A 32 -7.90 -8.55 -1.12
N ILE A 33 -6.58 -8.61 -1.37
CA ILE A 33 -6.04 -8.89 -2.71
C ILE A 33 -6.56 -10.22 -3.29
N PRO A 34 -6.60 -11.36 -2.56
CA PRO A 34 -7.05 -12.63 -3.12
C PRO A 34 -8.46 -12.61 -3.70
N THR A 35 -9.31 -11.69 -3.21
CA THR A 35 -10.72 -11.57 -3.60
C THR A 35 -10.96 -10.44 -4.60
N GLY A 36 -9.96 -9.61 -4.88
CA GLY A 36 -10.12 -8.37 -5.66
C GLY A 36 -10.85 -7.24 -4.91
N LEU A 37 -11.32 -7.46 -3.67
CA LEU A 37 -12.10 -6.46 -2.95
C LEU A 37 -11.27 -5.25 -2.48
N HIS A 38 -9.94 -5.35 -2.52
CA HIS A 38 -9.03 -4.25 -2.21
C HIS A 38 -9.28 -2.99 -3.06
N HIS A 39 -9.76 -3.13 -4.32
CA HIS A 39 -10.15 -2.00 -5.17
C HIS A 39 -11.25 -1.13 -4.55
N PHE A 40 -12.15 -1.69 -3.74
CA PHE A 40 -13.17 -0.92 -3.03
C PHE A 40 -12.61 -0.14 -1.84
N ILE A 41 -11.51 -0.61 -1.27
CA ILE A 41 -10.82 0.07 -0.15
C ILE A 41 -10.08 1.29 -0.70
N TYR A 42 -9.18 1.10 -1.67
CA TYR A 42 -8.31 2.19 -2.13
C TYR A 42 -8.96 3.10 -3.17
N GLY A 43 -9.85 2.58 -4.03
CA GLY A 43 -10.32 3.31 -5.21
C GLY A 43 -10.97 4.65 -4.88
N GLN A 44 -11.81 4.71 -3.85
CA GLN A 44 -12.48 5.94 -3.43
C GLN A 44 -11.57 6.90 -2.66
N PHE A 45 -10.43 6.45 -2.13
CA PHE A 45 -9.45 7.32 -1.48
C PHE A 45 -8.50 7.95 -2.51
N ILE A 46 -8.04 7.14 -3.47
CA ILE A 46 -7.05 7.57 -4.47
C ILE A 46 -7.69 8.38 -5.59
N PHE A 47 -8.87 7.96 -6.07
CA PHE A 47 -9.54 8.56 -7.23
C PHE A 47 -10.91 9.17 -6.91
N GLY A 48 -11.44 8.93 -5.72
CA GLY A 48 -12.76 9.39 -5.30
C GLY A 48 -12.69 10.39 -4.14
N PRO A 49 -13.86 10.91 -3.71
CA PRO A 49 -13.92 11.98 -2.73
C PRO A 49 -13.82 11.50 -1.26
N ALA A 50 -13.39 10.25 -0.99
CA ALA A 50 -13.46 9.71 0.37
C ALA A 50 -12.47 10.39 1.34
N ALA A 51 -11.30 10.78 0.83
CA ALA A 51 -10.25 11.46 1.60
C ALA A 51 -10.25 12.97 1.33
N VAL A 52 -10.15 13.36 0.07
CA VAL A 52 -10.15 14.76 -0.41
C VAL A 52 -11.00 14.86 -1.67
N GLU A 53 -11.52 16.05 -1.98
CA GLU A 53 -12.26 16.27 -3.22
C GLU A 53 -11.40 15.91 -4.45
N GLY A 54 -11.95 15.12 -5.38
CA GLY A 54 -11.22 14.64 -6.57
C GLY A 54 -10.21 13.50 -6.33
N GLY A 55 -10.00 13.08 -5.07
CA GLY A 55 -9.10 11.98 -4.71
C GLY A 55 -7.64 12.40 -4.55
N ILE A 56 -6.90 11.61 -3.76
CA ILE A 56 -5.51 11.90 -3.37
C ILE A 56 -4.61 12.12 -4.58
N GLN A 57 -4.75 11.33 -5.65
CA GLN A 57 -3.86 11.42 -6.80
C GLN A 57 -3.98 12.77 -7.52
N MET A 58 -5.22 13.23 -7.75
CA MET A 58 -5.45 14.52 -8.40
C MET A 58 -5.07 15.67 -7.46
N TYR A 59 -5.51 15.60 -6.20
CA TYR A 59 -5.26 16.63 -5.20
C TYR A 59 -3.76 16.86 -4.99
N TRP A 60 -2.98 15.77 -4.87
CA TRP A 60 -1.53 15.84 -4.74
C TRP A 60 -0.91 16.61 -5.91
N ALA A 61 -1.22 16.22 -7.15
CA ALA A 61 -0.66 16.86 -8.34
C ALA A 61 -0.99 18.35 -8.43
N GLN A 62 -2.20 18.76 -8.03
CA GLN A 62 -2.65 20.15 -8.06
C GLN A 62 -1.98 21.03 -7.00
N HIS A 63 -1.64 20.47 -5.84
CA HIS A 63 -1.11 21.21 -4.69
C HIS A 63 0.40 21.05 -4.50
N LEU A 64 1.09 20.29 -5.36
CA LEU A 64 2.55 20.06 -5.30
C LEU A 64 3.35 21.36 -5.17
N GLN A 65 3.00 22.39 -5.94
CA GLN A 65 3.72 23.67 -5.88
C GLN A 65 3.48 24.38 -4.54
N GLU A 66 2.25 24.38 -4.04
CA GLU A 66 1.90 24.96 -2.74
C GLU A 66 2.67 24.27 -1.61
N PHE A 67 2.66 22.93 -1.60
CA PHE A 67 3.40 22.13 -0.62
C PHE A 67 4.90 22.41 -0.64
N SER A 68 5.48 22.60 -1.83
CA SER A 68 6.92 22.87 -1.97
C SER A 68 7.36 24.23 -1.45
N LEU A 69 6.43 25.20 -1.37
CA LEU A 69 6.70 26.57 -0.93
C LEU A 69 6.38 26.79 0.56
N SER A 70 5.70 25.84 1.20
CA SER A 70 5.35 25.95 2.62
C SER A 70 6.51 25.56 3.53
N ALA A 71 6.64 26.25 4.66
CA ALA A 71 7.54 25.87 5.75
C ALA A 71 6.86 24.95 6.79
N GLU A 72 5.56 24.71 6.66
CA GLU A 72 4.83 23.82 7.56
C GLU A 72 5.13 22.34 7.26
N PRO A 73 5.08 21.46 8.27
CA PRO A 73 5.21 20.03 8.03
C PRO A 73 4.16 19.54 7.03
N LEU A 74 4.58 18.76 6.03
CA LEU A 74 3.69 18.29 4.98
C LEU A 74 2.48 17.51 5.52
N LYS A 75 2.65 16.76 6.61
CA LYS A 75 1.57 16.06 7.31
C LYS A 75 0.49 16.99 7.88
N SER A 76 0.83 18.23 8.23
CA SER A 76 -0.15 19.24 8.65
C SER A 76 -0.97 19.76 7.47
N LEU A 77 -0.32 19.91 6.31
CA LEU A 77 -0.95 20.41 5.07
C LEU A 77 -1.77 19.34 4.35
N PHE A 78 -1.32 18.08 4.41
CA PHE A 78 -1.92 16.96 3.68
C PHE A 78 -1.89 15.65 4.49
N PRO A 79 -2.63 15.57 5.61
CA PRO A 79 -2.69 14.36 6.43
C PRO A 79 -3.28 13.15 5.68
N GLU A 80 -4.13 13.38 4.69
CA GLU A 80 -4.77 12.34 3.86
C GLU A 80 -3.78 11.58 2.99
N GLY A 81 -2.61 12.17 2.69
CA GLY A 81 -1.52 11.49 2.00
C GLY A 81 -1.02 10.23 2.74
N GLY A 82 -1.38 10.05 4.01
CA GLY A 82 -1.16 8.79 4.74
C GLY A 82 -1.82 7.58 4.08
N PHE A 83 -2.99 7.74 3.46
CA PHE A 83 -3.70 6.63 2.79
C PHE A 83 -3.07 6.22 1.46
N ALA A 84 -2.22 7.07 0.87
CA ALA A 84 -1.45 6.74 -0.31
C ALA A 84 -0.03 6.23 0.02
N LEU A 85 0.25 5.79 1.26
CA LEU A 85 1.53 5.15 1.61
C LEU A 85 1.57 3.64 1.35
N HIS A 86 0.44 3.02 1.02
CA HIS A 86 0.31 1.57 0.86
C HIS A 86 1.22 0.98 -0.24
N GLY A 87 1.62 1.79 -1.24
CA GLY A 87 2.57 1.37 -2.29
C GLY A 87 3.99 1.08 -1.78
N ASN A 88 4.40 1.65 -0.65
CA ASN A 88 5.71 1.37 -0.05
C ASN A 88 5.89 -0.12 0.30
N SER A 89 4.81 -0.80 0.71
CA SER A 89 4.86 -2.25 0.96
C SER A 89 5.12 -3.07 -0.32
N LYS A 90 4.73 -2.54 -1.48
CA LYS A 90 4.97 -3.15 -2.80
C LYS A 90 6.43 -3.03 -3.22
N ILE A 91 7.11 -1.98 -2.79
CA ILE A 91 8.53 -1.76 -3.05
C ILE A 91 9.36 -2.53 -2.03
N PHE A 92 9.26 -2.18 -0.75
CA PHE A 92 10.14 -2.70 0.29
C PHE A 92 9.74 -4.10 0.76
N GLY A 93 8.44 -4.38 0.84
CA GLY A 93 7.92 -5.70 1.21
C GLY A 93 8.25 -6.75 0.14
N ALA A 94 8.12 -6.42 -1.15
CA ALA A 94 8.49 -7.33 -2.23
C ALA A 94 9.97 -7.72 -2.18
N VAL A 95 10.87 -6.76 -1.93
CA VAL A 95 12.31 -7.05 -1.75
C VAL A 95 12.52 -7.99 -0.56
N GLY A 96 11.89 -7.71 0.59
CA GLY A 96 12.01 -8.53 1.78
C GLY A 96 11.52 -9.97 1.57
N ILE A 97 10.35 -10.13 0.96
CA ILE A 97 9.77 -11.44 0.62
C ILE A 97 10.70 -12.21 -0.31
N SER A 98 11.15 -11.59 -1.40
CA SER A 98 12.01 -12.25 -2.38
C SER A 98 13.35 -12.67 -1.80
N LEU A 99 13.97 -11.83 -0.98
CA LEU A 99 15.21 -12.22 -0.30
C LEU A 99 14.95 -13.38 0.67
N ALA A 100 13.87 -13.35 1.45
CA ALA A 100 13.52 -14.44 2.35
C ALA A 100 13.31 -15.77 1.59
N MET A 101 12.58 -15.74 0.48
CA MET A 101 12.36 -16.92 -0.37
C MET A 101 13.66 -17.43 -1.00
N TYR A 102 14.54 -16.52 -1.47
CA TYR A 102 15.83 -16.90 -2.05
C TYR A 102 16.76 -17.58 -1.03
N PHE A 103 16.89 -17.02 0.17
CA PHE A 103 17.79 -17.55 1.19
C PHE A 103 17.29 -18.85 1.84
N THR A 104 15.97 -19.03 1.90
CA THR A 104 15.33 -20.26 2.43
C THR A 104 15.19 -21.37 1.39
N ALA A 105 15.36 -21.07 0.10
CA ALA A 105 15.38 -22.09 -0.94
C ALA A 105 16.57 -23.05 -0.77
N ALA A 106 16.33 -24.33 -1.05
CA ALA A 106 17.37 -25.36 -1.10
C ALA A 106 18.53 -24.91 -2.03
N PRO A 107 19.80 -25.07 -1.65
CA PRO A 107 20.95 -24.54 -2.39
C PRO A 107 20.94 -24.87 -3.89
N GLU A 108 20.56 -26.09 -4.24
CA GLU A 108 20.45 -26.60 -5.61
C GLU A 108 19.36 -25.91 -6.43
N ASN A 109 18.36 -25.30 -5.79
CA ASN A 109 17.24 -24.61 -6.44
C ASN A 109 17.41 -23.09 -6.50
N ARG A 110 18.41 -22.50 -5.83
CA ARG A 110 18.55 -21.04 -5.69
C ARG A 110 18.63 -20.30 -7.01
N VAL A 111 19.31 -20.85 -8.02
CA VAL A 111 19.41 -20.24 -9.36
C VAL A 111 18.03 -20.20 -10.03
N LYS A 112 17.28 -21.31 -9.96
CA LYS A 112 15.93 -21.39 -10.51
C LYS A 112 14.97 -20.43 -9.79
N VAL A 113 15.05 -20.39 -8.47
CA VAL A 113 14.24 -19.48 -7.63
C VAL A 113 14.56 -18.02 -7.94
N ALA A 114 15.84 -17.65 -8.04
CA ALA A 114 16.26 -16.30 -8.42
C ALA A 114 15.73 -15.89 -9.80
N GLY A 115 15.73 -16.82 -10.77
CA GLY A 115 15.18 -16.57 -12.11
C GLY A 115 13.69 -16.20 -12.11
N LEU A 116 12.93 -16.64 -11.11
CA LEU A 116 11.52 -16.26 -10.91
C LEU A 116 11.37 -14.99 -10.07
N LEU A 117 12.13 -14.89 -8.98
CA LEU A 117 11.97 -13.81 -8.00
C LEU A 117 12.48 -12.46 -8.53
N ILE A 118 13.62 -12.42 -9.23
CA ILE A 118 14.19 -11.16 -9.73
C ILE A 118 13.20 -10.38 -10.61
N PRO A 119 12.64 -10.95 -11.70
CA PRO A 119 11.71 -10.21 -12.54
C PRO A 119 10.43 -9.83 -11.79
N ALA A 120 9.86 -10.74 -10.97
CA ALA A 120 8.65 -10.45 -10.20
C ALA A 120 8.87 -9.30 -9.20
N THR A 121 10.03 -9.27 -8.54
CA THR A 121 10.39 -8.20 -7.59
C THR A 121 10.60 -6.88 -8.30
N LEU A 122 11.29 -6.88 -9.45
CA LEU A 122 11.50 -5.65 -10.22
C LEU A 122 10.18 -5.09 -10.73
N THR A 123 9.26 -5.93 -11.20
CA THR A 123 7.91 -5.51 -11.60
C THR A 123 7.14 -4.88 -10.43
N ALA A 124 7.18 -5.52 -9.25
CA ALA A 124 6.56 -5.00 -8.04
C ALA A 124 7.16 -3.65 -7.61
N MET A 125 8.49 -3.54 -7.59
CA MET A 125 9.19 -2.33 -7.19
C MET A 125 8.97 -1.17 -8.15
N LEU A 126 9.10 -1.42 -9.45
CA LEU A 126 9.07 -0.34 -10.44
C LEU A 126 7.65 0.15 -10.69
N VAL A 127 6.70 -0.77 -10.85
CA VAL A 127 5.35 -0.44 -11.34
C VAL A 127 4.27 -0.63 -10.27
N GLY A 128 4.60 -1.25 -9.12
CA GLY A 128 3.63 -1.49 -8.06
C GLY A 128 2.66 -2.65 -8.33
N ILE A 129 3.01 -3.56 -9.26
CA ILE A 129 2.25 -4.78 -9.55
C ILE A 129 2.89 -5.94 -8.75
N THR A 130 2.24 -6.36 -7.67
CA THR A 130 2.79 -7.32 -6.71
C THR A 130 2.35 -8.76 -6.92
N GLU A 131 1.28 -8.97 -7.70
CA GLU A 131 0.61 -10.26 -7.90
C GLU A 131 1.56 -11.37 -8.39
N PRO A 132 2.48 -11.14 -9.35
CA PRO A 132 3.41 -12.16 -9.80
C PRO A 132 4.32 -12.69 -8.68
N LEU A 133 4.59 -11.88 -7.65
CA LEU A 133 5.36 -12.28 -6.49
C LEU A 133 4.44 -12.84 -5.40
N GLU A 134 3.38 -12.13 -5.03
CA GLU A 134 2.51 -12.50 -3.91
C GLU A 134 1.81 -13.85 -4.14
N PHE A 135 1.42 -14.15 -5.38
CA PHE A 135 0.75 -15.41 -5.70
C PHE A 135 1.67 -16.63 -5.57
N THR A 136 2.99 -16.44 -5.52
CA THR A 136 3.94 -17.53 -5.29
C THR A 136 3.85 -18.15 -3.90
N PHE A 137 3.32 -17.41 -2.91
CA PHE A 137 3.19 -17.89 -1.53
C PHE A 137 1.78 -17.77 -0.96
N LEU A 138 0.95 -16.85 -1.47
CA LEU A 138 -0.40 -16.59 -0.97
C LEU A 138 -1.27 -17.84 -0.90
N PHE A 139 -1.25 -18.66 -1.96
CA PHE A 139 -2.02 -19.91 -2.03
C PHE A 139 -1.34 -21.09 -1.33
N ILE A 140 -0.05 -20.98 -1.03
CA ILE A 140 0.72 -22.01 -0.33
C ILE A 140 0.59 -21.84 1.19
N SER A 141 0.69 -20.60 1.67
CA SER A 141 0.57 -20.23 3.07
C SER A 141 -0.21 -18.92 3.22
N PRO A 142 -1.54 -19.00 3.34
CA PRO A 142 -2.39 -17.83 3.63
C PRO A 142 -1.98 -17.12 4.92
N LEU A 143 -1.40 -17.84 5.88
CA LEU A 143 -0.88 -17.25 7.12
C LEU A 143 0.29 -16.29 6.85
N LEU A 144 1.23 -16.64 5.97
CA LEU A 144 2.32 -15.73 5.61
C LEU A 144 1.80 -14.49 4.89
N PHE A 145 0.73 -14.61 4.11
CA PHE A 145 0.07 -13.47 3.49
C PHE A 145 -0.60 -12.54 4.53
N ALA A 146 -1.23 -13.11 5.55
CA ALA A 146 -1.76 -12.32 6.66
C ALA A 146 -0.66 -11.58 7.44
N VAL A 147 0.48 -12.23 7.69
CA VAL A 147 1.65 -11.59 8.31
C VAL A 147 2.17 -10.44 7.43
N HIS A 148 2.29 -10.66 6.13
CA HIS A 148 2.67 -9.61 5.18
C HIS A 148 1.71 -8.42 5.22
N ALA A 149 0.40 -8.64 5.24
CA ALA A 149 -0.61 -7.57 5.34
C ALA A 149 -0.46 -6.76 6.65
N VAL A 150 -0.18 -7.43 7.78
CA VAL A 150 0.09 -6.76 9.07
C VAL A 150 1.37 -5.93 9.02
N LEU A 151 2.45 -6.48 8.43
CA LEU A 151 3.72 -5.76 8.28
C LEU A 151 3.58 -4.55 7.36
N ALA A 152 2.85 -4.68 6.24
CA ALA A 152 2.55 -3.59 5.33
C ALA A 152 1.79 -2.46 6.02
N ALA A 153 0.74 -2.79 6.77
CA ALA A 153 -0.04 -1.83 7.55
C ALA A 153 0.80 -1.11 8.60
N SER A 154 1.63 -1.86 9.31
CA SER A 154 2.52 -1.34 10.34
C SER A 154 3.58 -0.41 9.71
N MET A 155 4.13 -0.77 8.56
CA MET A 155 5.07 0.07 7.81
C MET A 155 4.46 1.42 7.46
N SER A 156 3.31 1.44 6.75
CA SER A 156 2.64 2.69 6.38
C SER A 156 2.29 3.55 7.60
N THR A 157 1.88 2.91 8.69
CA THR A 157 1.54 3.61 9.94
C THR A 157 2.75 4.24 10.60
N VAL A 158 3.88 3.51 10.67
CA VAL A 158 5.13 4.05 11.19
C VAL A 158 5.58 5.23 10.34
N MET A 159 5.62 5.08 9.02
CA MET A 159 5.94 6.19 8.10
C MET A 159 5.05 7.42 8.35
N TYR A 160 3.75 7.21 8.46
CA TYR A 160 2.79 8.26 8.77
C TYR A 160 3.04 8.92 10.13
N LEU A 161 3.32 8.15 11.18
CA LEU A 161 3.65 8.67 12.51
C LEU A 161 4.89 9.57 12.49
N PHE A 162 5.89 9.23 11.66
CA PHE A 162 7.10 10.02 11.44
C PHE A 162 6.93 11.18 10.44
N GLY A 163 5.71 11.49 10.01
CA GLY A 163 5.42 12.67 9.20
C GLY A 163 5.45 12.44 7.69
N VAL A 164 5.68 11.20 7.24
CA VAL A 164 5.64 10.87 5.81
C VAL A 164 4.19 10.86 5.34
N VAL A 165 3.90 11.67 4.32
CA VAL A 165 2.63 11.71 3.59
C VAL A 165 2.93 12.06 2.14
N GLY A 166 2.05 11.69 1.22
CA GLY A 166 2.16 12.06 -0.19
C GLY A 166 1.36 11.11 -1.06
N ASN A 167 1.61 11.11 -2.37
CA ASN A 167 1.07 10.10 -3.28
C ASN A 167 2.13 9.03 -3.59
N MET A 168 2.13 7.93 -2.82
CA MET A 168 3.10 6.83 -2.94
C MET A 168 2.37 5.47 -3.06
N GLY A 169 1.25 5.46 -3.79
CA GLY A 169 0.38 4.30 -3.95
C GLY A 169 0.86 3.29 -5.00
N GLY A 170 1.62 3.77 -5.99
CA GLY A 170 2.20 2.98 -7.06
C GLY A 170 3.56 2.34 -6.73
N GLY A 171 4.36 2.15 -7.78
CA GLY A 171 5.75 1.72 -7.70
C GLY A 171 6.72 2.91 -7.68
N LEU A 172 8.01 2.63 -7.80
CA LEU A 172 9.09 3.62 -7.70
C LEU A 172 9.05 4.69 -8.80
N ILE A 173 8.44 4.39 -9.95
CA ILE A 173 8.40 5.32 -11.10
C ILE A 173 7.12 6.17 -11.14
N ASP A 174 6.24 6.00 -10.14
CA ASP A 174 5.02 6.79 -9.92
C ASP A 174 5.35 8.03 -9.07
#